data_AF-A0A0A2HUF5-F1
#
_entry.id   AF-A0A0A2HUF5-F1
#
_cell.length_a   1.000
_cell.length_b   1.000
_cell.length_c   1.000
_cell.angle_alpha   90.00
_cell.angle_beta   90.00
_cell.angle_gamma   90.00
#
_symmetry.space_group_name_H-M   'P 1'
#
loop_
_entity.id
_entity.type
_entity.pdbx_description
1 polymer ?
#
loop_
_entity_poly.entity_id
_entity_poly.type
_entity_poly.pdbx_seq_one_letter_code
_entity_poly.pdbx_strand_id
1 'polypeptide(L)' 'MKDQLEDLIDAACDLYGNYSIYEVIDLVRSSAIERMMEMYGQEIEMEKVERYFSILDQICEWRDPAPL' A
#
# COMPACT_ATOMS: atom_id res chain seq x y z
N MET A 1 19.49 3.97 -3.04
CA MET A 1 18.35 4.79 -2.53
C MET A 1 17.11 4.66 -3.42
N LYS A 2 17.25 4.43 -4.74
CA LYS A 2 16.12 3.95 -5.56
C LYS A 2 15.73 2.51 -5.22
N ASP A 3 16.71 1.69 -4.86
CA ASP A 3 16.54 0.27 -4.57
C ASP A 3 15.53 0.00 -3.46
N GLN A 4 15.54 0.81 -2.38
CA GLN A 4 14.62 0.64 -1.26
C GLN A 4 13.15 0.97 -1.61
N LEU A 5 12.92 1.95 -2.49
CA LEU A 5 11.56 2.25 -2.97
C LEU A 5 11.05 1.14 -3.89
N GLU A 6 11.92 0.65 -4.78
CA GLU A 6 11.61 -0.48 -5.66
C GLU A 6 11.29 -1.74 -4.83
N ASP A 7 12.08 -2.05 -3.80
CA ASP A 7 11.84 -3.16 -2.87
C ASP A 7 10.48 -3.04 -2.14
N LEU A 8 10.10 -1.82 -1.72
CA LEU A 8 8.81 -1.58 -1.07
C LEU A 8 7.64 -1.74 -2.05
N ILE A 9 7.79 -1.23 -3.28
CA ILE A 9 6.79 -1.41 -4.33
C ILE A 9 6.62 -2.89 -4.63
N ASP A 10 7.72 -3.64 -4.81
CA ASP A 10 7.69 -5.08 -5.09
C ASP A 10 7.02 -5.85 -3.94
N ALA A 11 7.33 -5.52 -2.68
CA ALA A 11 6.69 -6.15 -1.52
C ALA A 11 5.18 -5.89 -1.43
N ALA A 12 4.72 -4.68 -1.80
CA ALA A 12 3.30 -4.37 -1.89
C ALA A 12 2.63 -5.10 -3.07
N CYS A 13 3.32 -5.22 -4.20
CA CYS A 13 2.85 -5.96 -5.37
C CYS A 13 2.71 -7.46 -5.09
N ASP A 14 3.60 -8.06 -4.30
CA ASP A 14 3.50 -9.46 -3.90
C ASP A 14 2.25 -9.75 -3.04
N LEU A 15 1.73 -8.75 -2.33
CA LEU A 15 0.53 -8.90 -1.50
C LEU A 15 -0.77 -8.77 -2.31
N TYR A 16 -0.91 -7.71 -3.10
CA TYR A 16 -2.17 -7.35 -3.76
C TYR A 16 -2.03 -6.99 -5.26
N GLY A 17 -0.83 -7.05 -5.82
CA GLY A 17 -0.54 -6.77 -7.23
C GLY A 17 -0.34 -5.29 -7.54
N ASN A 18 0.36 -4.98 -8.63
CA ASN A 18 0.84 -3.63 -8.96
C ASN A 18 -0.26 -2.56 -9.08
N TYR A 19 -1.45 -2.96 -9.51
CA TYR A 19 -2.57 -2.02 -9.70
C TYR A 19 -3.16 -1.53 -8.39
N SER A 20 -3.01 -2.29 -7.30
CA SER A 20 -3.58 -1.97 -6.00
C SER A 20 -2.97 -0.72 -5.37
N ILE A 21 -1.67 -0.48 -5.61
CA ILE A 21 -0.93 0.64 -5.03
C ILE A 21 -1.51 1.96 -5.55
N TYR A 22 -1.65 2.09 -6.87
CA TYR A 22 -2.15 3.32 -7.49
C TYR A 22 -3.61 3.65 -7.13
N GLU A 23 -4.42 2.62 -6.84
CA GLU A 23 -5.83 2.80 -6.48
C GLU A 23 -6.02 3.28 -5.04
N VAL A 24 -5.05 3.04 -4.14
CA VAL A 24 -5.25 3.25 -2.70
C VAL A 24 -4.19 4.11 -2.01
N ILE A 25 -3.04 4.38 -2.65
CA ILE A 25 -1.94 5.14 -2.05
C ILE A 25 -2.31 6.58 -1.67
N ASP A 26 -3.21 7.21 -2.44
CA ASP A 26 -3.68 8.58 -2.18
C ASP A 26 -4.98 8.60 -1.34
N LEU A 27 -5.50 7.44 -0.93
CA LEU A 27 -6.73 7.34 -0.15
C LEU A 27 -6.45 7.39 1.35
N VAL A 28 -7.39 7.98 2.10
CA VAL A 28 -7.41 7.86 3.57
C VAL A 28 -7.60 6.37 3.93
N ARG A 29 -6.93 5.91 4.99
CA ARG A 29 -6.88 4.48 5.38
C ARG A 29 -8.24 3.78 5.38
N SER A 30 -9.29 4.43 5.87
CA SER A 30 -10.65 3.88 5.86
C SER A 30 -11.17 3.64 4.44
N SER A 31 -11.02 4.62 3.55
CA SER A 31 -11.43 4.52 2.14
C SER A 31 -10.56 3.53 1.36
N ALA A 32 -9.28 3.41 1.71
CA ALA A 32 -8.39 2.42 1.12
C ALA A 32 -8.82 0.98 1.49
N ILE A 33 -9.20 0.74 2.75
CA ILE A 33 -9.74 -0.56 3.19
C ILE A 33 -11.04 -0.89 2.45
N GLU A 34 -11.98 0.06 2.35
CA GLU A 34 -13.21 -0.12 1.58
C GLU A 34 -12.90 -0.47 0.12
N ARG A 35 -11.98 0.25 -0.52
CA ARG A 35 -11.55 -0.01 -1.90
C ARG A 35 -10.91 -1.39 -2.06
N MET A 36 -10.09 -1.83 -1.10
CA MET A 36 -9.52 -3.17 -1.11
C MET A 36 -10.59 -4.26 -0.95
N MET A 37 -11.59 -4.05 -0.08
CA MET A 37 -12.73 -4.95 0.06
C MET A 37 -13.56 -5.03 -1.24
N GLU A 38 -13.70 -3.94 -1.99
CA GLU A 38 -14.35 -3.94 -3.30
C GLU A 38 -13.55 -4.73 -4.35
N MET A 39 -12.22 -4.60 -4.35
CA MET A 39 -11.35 -5.25 -5.35
C MET A 39 -11.16 -6.74 -5.10
N TYR A 40 -10.99 -7.14 -3.84
CA TYR A 40 -10.60 -8.50 -3.46
C TYR A 40 -11.72 -9.27 -2.72
N GLY A 41 -12.82 -8.61 -2.39
CA GLY A 41 -13.95 -9.21 -1.68
C GLY A 41 -13.71 -9.42 -0.19
N GLN A 42 -14.56 -10.25 0.42
CA GLN A 42 -14.52 -10.55 1.87
C GLN A 42 -13.40 -11.53 2.28
N GLU A 43 -12.63 -12.08 1.33
CA GLU A 43 -11.58 -13.06 1.60
C GLU A 43 -10.23 -12.43 1.93
N ILE A 44 -10.17 -11.11 2.15
CA ILE A 44 -8.95 -10.43 2.53
C ILE A 44 -8.48 -10.86 3.92
N GLU A 45 -7.26 -11.39 3.98
CA GLU A 45 -6.60 -11.69 5.24
C GLU A 45 -6.16 -10.38 5.90
N MET A 46 -6.75 -10.04 7.04
CA MET A 46 -6.46 -8.78 7.74
C MET A 46 -4.97 -8.59 8.04
N GLU A 47 -4.22 -9.66 8.31
CA GLU A 47 -2.77 -9.61 8.50
C GLU A 47 -2.03 -9.14 7.22
N LYS A 48 -2.47 -9.59 6.04
CA LYS A 48 -1.92 -9.13 4.75
C LYS A 48 -2.27 -7.67 4.49
N VAL A 49 -3.49 -7.26 4.83
CA VAL A 49 -3.93 -5.86 4.72
C VAL A 49 -3.08 -4.94 5.61
N GLU A 50 -2.84 -5.32 6.85
CA GLU A 50 -2.01 -4.55 7.79
C GLU A 50 -0.57 -4.40 7.28
N ARG A 51 0.04 -5.50 6.79
CA ARG A 51 1.37 -5.46 6.18
C ARG A 51 1.41 -4.56 4.95
N TYR A 52 0.41 -4.68 4.09
CA TYR A 52 0.30 -3.87 2.88
C TYR A 52 0.21 -2.38 3.21
N PHE A 53 -0.63 -1.98 4.17
CA PHE A 53 -0.69 -0.59 4.61
C PHE A 53 0.61 -0.11 5.27
N SER A 54 1.29 -0.96 6.03
CA SER A 54 2.60 -0.59 6.59
C SER A 54 3.65 -0.33 5.53
N ILE A 55 3.57 -0.99 4.37
CA ILE A 55 4.44 -0.73 3.22
C ILE A 55 4.04 0.56 2.53
N LEU A 56 2.74 0.79 2.31
CA LEU A 56 2.24 2.04 1.73
C LEU A 56 2.60 3.27 2.58
N ASP A 57 2.50 3.17 3.90
CA ASP A 57 2.89 4.24 4.83
C ASP A 57 4.38 4.61 4.61
N GLN A 58 5.27 3.61 4.47
CA GLN A 58 6.70 3.84 4.17
C GLN A 58 6.93 4.44 2.76
N ILE A 59 6.14 4.04 1.76
CA ILE A 59 6.21 4.62 0.41
C ILE A 59 5.79 6.10 0.45
N CYS A 60 4.73 6.43 1.20
CA CYS A 60 4.26 7.80 1.38
C CYS A 60 5.30 8.69 2.08
N GLU A 61 5.94 8.18 3.14
CA GLU A 61 7.06 8.87 3.81
C GLU A 61 8.25 9.12 2.88
N TRP A 62 8.52 8.19 1.95
CA TRP A 62 9.56 8.36 0.94
C TRP A 62 9.17 9.41 -0.12
N ARG A 63 7.89 9.47 -0.51
CA ARG A 63 7.36 10.43 -1.49
C ARG A 63 7.36 11.85 -0.96
N ASP A 64 7.04 12.03 0.31
CA ASP A 64 6.96 13.34 0.96
C ASP A 64 7.85 13.36 2.22
N PRO A 65 9.19 13.33 2.03
CA PRO A 65 10.10 13.48 3.16
C PRO A 65 9.87 14.88 3.70
N ALA A 66 9.24 14.97 4.88
CA ALA A 66 8.85 16.23 5.51
C ALA A 66 9.93 17.29 5.33
N PRO A 67 9.57 18.55 5.01
CA PRO A 67 10.56 19.60 4.84
C PRO A 67 11.26 19.81 6.18
N LEU A 68 12.57 19.54 6.19
CA LEU A 68 13.49 19.96 7.26
C LEU A 68 13.38 21.46 7.51
#